data_AF-A0A3N5PCI0-F1
#
_entry.id   AF-A0A3N5PCI0-F1
#
_cell.length_a   1.000
_cell.length_b   1.000
_cell.length_c   1.000
_cell.angle_alpha   90.00
_cell.angle_beta   90.00
_cell.angle_gamma   90.00
#
_symmetry.space_group_name_H-M   'P 1'
#
loop_
_entity.id
_entity.type
_entity.pdbx_description
1 polymer ?
#
loop_
_entity_poly.entity_id
_entity_poly.type
_entity_poly.pdbx_seq_one_letter_code
_entity_poly.pdbx_strand_id
1 'polypeptide(L)'
;MPRQCRRSRHVRPVARPHQRVQHRRRPGHPRRFRRPLGLHDFAVLRLDDRKGDLVRPRPPRSHRADETGARNVGRRRREDLDSDAPAHPQRSRFSRRPVEHEIHGAIRTPVGQKQESRRGCLTLSPLNAILDDEVTRRAGWTLSTLADAYLAGGARFLQVRCKTASSAAFLAACEDVVARAHSCGATVIVNDRADIAALAGADGVHVGQEDLDPASVRRLLGPSAIVGLSTHSPDQVREASELPVDYIAVGPVFGTSTKDTGYRAVGTALVSDAAAALRAAGVVKPIVAIGGITLERAPDVIRAGAASVAIISDLLVTGNPEGRVRDYLRALA
;
A
#
# COMPACT_ATOMS: atom_id res chain seq x y z
N MET A 1 73.13 1.25 20.84
CA MET A 1 73.73 2.59 20.62
C MET A 1 74.47 2.57 19.29
N PRO A 2 74.56 3.65 18.49
CA PRO A 2 73.73 4.87 18.39
C PRO A 2 72.94 4.88 17.03
N ARG A 3 72.21 5.90 16.54
CA ARG A 3 71.57 7.10 17.13
C ARG A 3 70.32 7.48 16.29
N GLN A 4 69.39 8.18 16.93
CA GLN A 4 68.29 8.98 16.35
C GLN A 4 68.80 10.23 15.59
N CYS A 5 67.98 10.79 14.67
CA CYS A 5 67.53 12.22 14.68
C CYS A 5 66.52 12.49 13.52
N ARG A 6 65.33 13.06 13.77
CA ARG A 6 64.95 14.52 13.69
C ARG A 6 65.02 15.09 12.25
N ARG A 7 64.10 15.92 11.73
CA ARG A 7 63.03 16.73 12.36
C ARG A 7 62.00 17.28 11.32
N SER A 8 60.71 17.28 11.71
CA SER A 8 59.69 18.35 11.58
C SER A 8 59.52 19.24 10.32
N ARG A 9 58.26 19.26 9.83
CA ARG A 9 57.39 20.41 9.44
C ARG A 9 57.92 21.47 8.45
N HIS A 10 57.14 21.75 7.40
CA HIS A 10 56.45 23.06 7.25
C HIS A 10 55.30 23.02 6.22
N VAL A 11 54.21 23.74 6.54
CA VAL A 11 53.05 23.98 5.67
C VAL A 11 53.26 25.29 4.91
N ARG A 12 52.78 25.39 3.65
CA ARG A 12 52.42 26.67 3.01
C ARG A 12 51.08 26.53 2.26
N PRO A 13 50.12 27.46 2.46
CA PRO A 13 48.89 27.52 1.68
C PRO A 13 49.11 28.28 0.36
N VAL A 14 48.39 27.89 -0.70
CA VAL A 14 48.29 28.68 -1.94
C VAL A 14 47.06 29.57 -1.89
N ALA A 15 47.22 30.84 -2.26
CA ALA A 15 46.18 31.85 -2.16
C ALA A 15 45.25 31.90 -3.40
N ARG A 16 44.09 32.50 -3.15
CA ARG A 16 42.94 32.78 -4.05
C ARG A 16 43.31 33.32 -5.45
N PRO A 17 42.32 33.33 -6.35
CA PRO A 17 41.92 34.62 -6.92
C PRO A 17 40.47 35.03 -6.55
N HIS A 18 40.26 36.35 -6.53
CA HIS A 18 38.95 36.97 -6.27
C HIS A 18 38.02 36.83 -7.48
N GLN A 19 36.72 36.63 -7.24
CA GLN A 19 35.68 37.07 -8.18
C GLN A 19 34.95 38.30 -7.64
N ARG A 20 34.66 39.23 -8.55
CA ARG A 20 34.18 40.57 -8.25
C ARG A 20 32.66 40.60 -8.09
N VAL A 21 32.20 41.26 -7.04
CA VAL A 21 30.82 41.76 -6.95
C VAL A 21 30.61 42.81 -8.06
N GLN A 22 29.57 42.65 -8.87
CA GLN A 22 29.07 43.72 -9.75
C GLN A 22 27.67 44.14 -9.30
N HIS A 23 27.58 45.31 -8.67
CA HIS A 23 26.31 46.04 -8.57
C HIS A 23 26.06 46.81 -9.86
N ARG A 24 24.86 46.66 -10.44
CA ARG A 24 24.25 47.67 -11.32
C ARG A 24 22.92 48.13 -10.71
N ARG A 25 22.64 49.43 -10.77
CA ARG A 25 21.42 50.07 -10.25
C ARG A 25 20.71 50.85 -11.36
N ARG A 26 19.39 50.66 -11.45
CA ARG A 26 18.35 51.63 -11.90
C ARG A 26 18.34 52.03 -13.40
N PRO A 27 17.26 52.71 -13.90
CA PRO A 27 15.93 52.98 -13.31
C PRO A 27 14.74 52.49 -14.18
N GLY A 28 13.49 52.52 -13.64
CA GLY A 28 12.28 52.27 -14.46
C GLY A 28 10.95 52.21 -13.69
N HIS A 29 10.23 53.35 -13.60
CA HIS A 29 8.86 53.51 -13.06
C HIS A 29 8.25 54.77 -13.73
N PRO A 30 6.92 55.02 -13.71
CA PRO A 30 5.79 54.17 -13.29
C PRO A 30 4.60 54.16 -14.28
N ARG A 31 3.59 53.31 -14.06
CA ARG A 31 2.16 53.67 -14.29
C ARG A 31 1.27 53.09 -13.17
N ARG A 32 0.24 53.86 -12.78
CA ARG A 32 -0.66 53.64 -11.62
C ARG A 32 -2.05 53.16 -12.07
N PHE A 33 -2.89 52.86 -11.07
CA PHE A 33 -4.36 52.67 -11.10
C PHE A 33 -4.86 51.26 -11.53
N ARG A 34 -5.83 50.60 -10.86
CA ARG A 34 -6.70 50.95 -9.71
C ARG A 34 -6.97 49.71 -8.82
N ARG A 35 -7.11 49.93 -7.51
CA ARG A 35 -7.90 49.16 -6.50
C ARG A 35 -8.98 50.15 -5.96
N PRO A 36 -10.04 49.78 -5.19
CA PRO A 36 -10.16 48.63 -4.27
C PRO A 36 -11.55 47.92 -4.30
N LEU A 37 -11.94 47.31 -3.16
CA LEU A 37 -13.14 46.47 -2.86
C LEU A 37 -12.92 44.97 -3.12
N GLY A 38 -13.13 44.05 -2.17
CA GLY A 38 -13.38 44.16 -0.72
C GLY A 38 -13.22 42.78 -0.08
N LEU A 39 -12.58 42.67 1.10
CA LEU A 39 -12.19 41.38 1.72
C LEU A 39 -12.82 41.21 3.11
N HIS A 40 -13.93 40.49 3.18
CA HIS A 40 -14.53 39.81 4.35
C HIS A 40 -15.37 38.64 3.76
N ASP A 41 -15.40 37.40 4.25
CA ASP A 41 -14.92 36.81 5.50
C ASP A 41 -14.08 35.55 5.29
N PHE A 42 -13.15 35.28 6.21
CA PHE A 42 -12.55 33.96 6.41
C PHE A 42 -13.23 33.29 7.61
N ALA A 43 -13.99 32.21 7.38
CA ALA A 43 -14.49 31.35 8.45
C ALA A 43 -13.35 30.50 9.05
N VAL A 44 -12.57 31.10 9.96
CA VAL A 44 -11.54 30.39 10.73
C VAL A 44 -12.22 29.56 11.81
N LEU A 45 -12.48 28.28 11.53
CA LEU A 45 -12.79 27.29 12.55
C LEU A 45 -11.53 26.98 13.36
N ARG A 46 -11.38 27.65 14.51
CA ARG A 46 -10.49 27.18 15.58
C ARG A 46 -11.07 25.90 16.17
N LEU A 47 -10.34 24.79 16.04
CA LEU A 47 -10.49 23.64 16.92
C LEU A 47 -9.40 23.76 17.99
N ASP A 48 -9.81 23.89 19.25
CA ASP A 48 -8.89 23.96 20.38
C ASP A 48 -8.15 22.63 20.60
N ASP A 49 -6.87 22.73 20.96
CA ASP A 49 -6.00 21.61 21.32
C ASP A 49 -6.54 20.81 22.52
N ARG A 50 -7.30 19.75 22.26
CA ARG A 50 -7.53 18.69 23.27
C ARG A 50 -6.36 17.72 23.29
N LYS A 51 -5.27 18.12 23.96
CA LYS A 51 -4.32 17.15 24.55
C LYS A 51 -5.05 16.32 25.59
N GLY A 52 -5.40 15.09 25.22
CA GLY A 52 -6.25 14.21 26.00
C GLY A 52 -5.70 12.81 26.17
N ASP A 53 -4.42 12.66 26.52
CA ASP A 53 -3.87 11.43 27.11
C ASP A 53 -2.66 11.75 28.00
N LEU A 54 -2.97 12.21 29.21
CA LEU A 54 -2.03 12.22 30.33
C LEU A 54 -2.68 11.51 31.52
N VAL A 55 -1.97 10.54 32.08
CA VAL A 55 -2.41 9.71 33.20
C VAL A 55 -2.79 10.61 34.38
N ARG A 56 -4.06 10.58 34.80
CA ARG A 56 -4.51 11.30 36.01
C ARG A 56 -3.95 10.61 37.26
N PRO A 57 -3.19 11.31 38.12
CA PRO A 57 -2.80 10.76 39.42
C PRO A 57 -4.03 10.65 40.35
N ARG A 58 -4.09 9.57 41.14
CA ARG A 58 -5.14 9.36 42.15
C ARG A 58 -4.93 10.31 43.35
N PRO A 59 -6.00 10.82 43.98
CA PRO A 59 -5.89 11.69 45.15
C PRO A 59 -5.45 10.90 46.41
N PRO A 60 -4.67 11.51 47.32
CA PRO A 60 -4.21 10.84 48.54
C PRO A 60 -5.16 11.08 49.72
N ARG A 61 -5.42 10.00 50.48
CA ARG A 61 -5.81 9.94 51.92
C ARG A 61 -6.16 8.47 52.26
N SER A 62 -5.93 7.91 53.45
CA SER A 62 -4.89 8.11 54.47
C SER A 62 -5.10 7.07 55.59
N HIS A 63 -4.00 6.49 56.11
CA HIS A 63 -3.90 5.67 57.33
C HIS A 63 -4.33 4.18 57.35
N ARG A 64 -3.31 3.32 57.58
CA ARG A 64 -3.22 2.08 58.40
C ARG A 64 -4.20 0.93 58.06
N ALA A 65 -3.74 -0.21 57.54
CA ALA A 65 -2.89 -1.25 58.19
C ALA A 65 -3.65 -2.11 59.20
N ASP A 66 -4.11 -3.29 58.78
CA ASP A 66 -3.54 -4.57 59.24
C ASP A 66 -3.96 -5.75 58.34
N GLU A 67 -3.32 -6.90 58.51
CA GLU A 67 -3.42 -8.09 57.64
C GLU A 67 -4.49 -9.12 58.06
N THR A 68 -4.65 -10.14 57.21
CA THR A 68 -5.27 -11.47 57.44
C THR A 68 -6.81 -11.55 57.47
N GLY A 69 -7.35 -12.56 56.77
CA GLY A 69 -8.79 -12.88 56.80
C GLY A 69 -9.31 -13.52 55.51
N ALA A 70 -9.20 -14.84 55.37
CA ALA A 70 -9.76 -15.57 54.22
C ALA A 70 -11.30 -15.66 54.28
N ARG A 71 -11.97 -15.75 53.12
CA ARG A 71 -12.75 -16.95 52.72
C ARG A 71 -13.46 -16.82 51.36
N ASN A 72 -13.89 -17.99 50.90
CA ASN A 72 -14.48 -18.33 49.61
C ASN A 72 -15.99 -17.99 49.49
N VAL A 73 -16.60 -18.41 48.37
CA VAL A 73 -18.06 -18.46 48.07
C VAL A 73 -18.67 -17.12 47.62
N GLY A 74 -19.48 -17.03 46.56
CA GLY A 74 -19.89 -18.03 45.56
C GLY A 74 -21.17 -17.61 44.79
N ARG A 75 -21.39 -18.21 43.61
CA ARG A 75 -22.63 -18.24 42.77
C ARG A 75 -23.81 -17.28 43.11
N ARG A 76 -24.22 -16.49 42.10
CA ARG A 76 -25.62 -16.33 41.56
C ARG A 76 -25.47 -15.60 40.21
N ARG A 77 -25.84 -16.18 39.05
CA ARG A 77 -27.18 -16.47 38.48
C ARG A 77 -27.99 -15.22 38.12
N ARG A 78 -28.53 -15.25 36.89
CA ARG A 78 -29.48 -14.30 36.30
C ARG A 78 -30.83 -14.37 37.00
N GLU A 79 -31.54 -13.26 36.99
CA GLU A 79 -33.01 -13.18 37.05
C GLU A 79 -33.43 -12.00 36.15
N ASP A 80 -34.30 -12.31 35.18
CA ASP A 80 -35.07 -11.35 34.37
C ASP A 80 -36.55 -11.43 34.82
N LEU A 81 -37.38 -10.46 34.43
CA LEU A 81 -38.84 -10.33 34.73
C LEU A 81 -39.14 -9.82 36.17
N ASP A 82 -40.16 -8.98 36.44
CA ASP A 82 -41.25 -8.49 35.58
C ASP A 82 -41.76 -7.08 35.98
N SER A 83 -42.38 -6.44 34.98
CA SER A 83 -43.46 -5.44 34.93
C SER A 83 -44.23 -5.01 36.21
N ASP A 84 -44.32 -3.69 36.49
CA ASP A 84 -45.58 -2.91 36.47
C ASP A 84 -45.40 -1.39 36.77
N ALA A 85 -46.39 -0.55 36.42
CA ALA A 85 -46.24 0.90 36.14
C ALA A 85 -46.57 1.88 37.32
N PRO A 86 -46.45 3.22 37.10
CA PRO A 86 -47.63 3.95 36.63
C PRO A 86 -47.37 5.03 35.55
N ALA A 87 -48.43 5.37 34.81
CA ALA A 87 -48.42 6.36 33.74
C ALA A 87 -48.63 7.80 34.24
N HIS A 88 -47.96 8.77 33.61
CA HIS A 88 -48.23 10.20 33.81
C HIS A 88 -48.62 10.86 32.47
N PRO A 89 -49.78 11.54 32.37
CA PRO A 89 -50.25 12.12 31.11
C PRO A 89 -49.57 13.46 30.79
N GLN A 90 -49.68 13.85 29.52
CA GLN A 90 -49.21 15.11 28.90
C GLN A 90 -47.71 15.24 28.59
N ARG A 91 -47.33 14.85 27.36
CA ARG A 91 -46.55 15.71 26.44
C ARG A 91 -46.81 15.30 24.98
N SER A 92 -46.55 16.21 24.05
CA SER A 92 -47.25 16.31 22.77
C SER A 92 -46.96 15.19 21.76
N ARG A 93 -48.00 14.84 20.98
CA ARG A 93 -47.91 13.98 19.79
C ARG A 93 -47.04 14.67 18.73
N PHE A 94 -45.79 14.27 18.59
CA PHE A 94 -45.01 14.59 17.38
C PHE A 94 -45.51 13.74 16.22
N SER A 95 -45.93 14.40 15.14
CA SER A 95 -46.33 13.77 13.89
C SER A 95 -45.15 13.03 13.28
N ARG A 96 -45.31 11.72 13.02
CA ARG A 96 -44.37 10.95 12.18
C ARG A 96 -44.53 11.40 10.73
N ARG A 97 -43.78 12.42 10.32
CA ARG A 97 -43.43 12.62 8.90
C ARG A 97 -42.16 11.80 8.60
N PRO A 98 -42.06 11.11 7.45
CA PRO A 98 -40.81 10.50 7.04
C PRO A 98 -39.76 11.58 6.81
N VAL A 99 -38.55 11.36 7.31
CA VAL A 99 -37.38 12.21 6.98
C VAL A 99 -36.78 11.65 5.70
N GLU A 100 -37.07 12.30 4.58
CA GLU A 100 -36.38 12.05 3.32
C GLU A 100 -34.96 12.61 3.44
N HIS A 101 -33.99 11.72 3.64
CA HIS A 101 -32.59 12.07 3.47
C HIS A 101 -32.26 12.06 1.97
N GLU A 102 -32.32 13.23 1.34
CA GLU A 102 -31.69 13.43 0.02
C GLU A 102 -30.19 13.17 0.15
N ILE A 103 -29.74 12.02 -0.36
CA ILE A 103 -28.33 11.68 -0.42
C ILE A 103 -27.66 12.61 -1.44
N HIS A 104 -26.94 13.62 -0.94
CA HIS A 104 -26.11 14.49 -1.76
C HIS A 104 -25.02 13.68 -2.47
N GLY A 105 -25.00 13.79 -3.80
CA GLY A 105 -23.85 13.41 -4.62
C GLY A 105 -23.63 11.92 -4.80
N ALA A 106 -24.31 11.32 -5.79
CA ALA A 106 -23.81 10.09 -6.38
C ALA A 106 -22.37 10.30 -6.87
N ILE A 107 -21.45 9.43 -6.45
CA ILE A 107 -20.09 9.38 -7.00
C ILE A 107 -20.22 9.03 -8.47
N ARG A 108 -20.10 10.04 -9.34
CA ARG A 108 -20.10 9.86 -10.79
C ARG A 108 -18.79 9.21 -11.22
N THR A 109 -18.74 7.89 -11.19
CA THR A 109 -17.73 7.14 -11.95
C THR A 109 -17.84 7.52 -13.43
N PRO A 110 -16.72 7.77 -14.13
CA PRO A 110 -16.75 7.95 -15.57
C PRO A 110 -17.15 6.61 -16.22
N VAL A 111 -18.41 6.51 -16.67
CA VAL A 111 -18.87 5.36 -17.45
C VAL A 111 -18.30 5.48 -18.86
N GLY A 112 -17.02 5.14 -19.01
CA GLY A 112 -16.47 4.76 -20.29
C GLY A 112 -17.20 3.50 -20.77
N GLN A 113 -17.67 3.50 -22.00
CA GLN A 113 -18.36 2.36 -22.61
C GLN A 113 -17.38 1.18 -22.78
N LYS A 114 -17.22 0.36 -21.74
CA LYS A 114 -16.47 -0.90 -21.81
C LYS A 114 -17.43 -2.00 -22.25
N GLN A 115 -17.17 -2.54 -23.44
CA GLN A 115 -17.91 -3.67 -24.01
C GLN A 115 -17.97 -4.84 -23.01
N GLU A 116 -19.06 -5.59 -23.04
CA GLU A 116 -19.20 -6.86 -22.32
C GLU A 116 -18.15 -7.86 -22.81
N SER A 117 -16.99 -7.91 -22.15
CA SER A 117 -15.98 -8.92 -22.44
C SER A 117 -16.38 -10.23 -21.77
N ARG A 118 -16.68 -11.23 -22.62
CA ARG A 118 -16.53 -12.64 -22.25
C ARG A 118 -15.16 -12.77 -21.58
N ARG A 119 -15.09 -13.30 -20.34
CA ARG A 119 -13.83 -13.43 -19.58
C ARG A 119 -12.84 -14.31 -20.36
N GLY A 120 -11.97 -13.66 -21.15
CA GLY A 120 -10.79 -14.29 -21.70
C GLY A 120 -9.81 -14.64 -20.57
N CYS A 121 -8.93 -15.60 -20.81
CA CYS A 121 -7.84 -15.90 -19.90
C CYS A 121 -7.01 -14.63 -19.65
N LEU A 122 -6.77 -14.29 -18.38
CA LEU A 122 -5.95 -13.13 -18.01
C LEU A 122 -4.49 -13.40 -18.40
N THR A 123 -4.01 -12.76 -19.46
CA THR A 123 -2.60 -12.81 -19.86
C THR A 123 -1.82 -11.79 -19.03
N LEU A 124 -0.98 -12.28 -18.11
CA LEU A 124 -0.07 -11.44 -17.31
C LEU A 124 1.29 -11.28 -18.01
N SER A 125 1.96 -10.16 -17.77
CA SER A 125 3.40 -10.03 -18.04
C SER A 125 4.18 -11.02 -17.17
N PRO A 126 5.23 -11.68 -17.69
CA PRO A 126 6.01 -12.66 -16.93
C PRO A 126 6.79 -12.02 -15.76
N LEU A 127 6.96 -10.69 -15.76
CA LEU A 127 7.45 -9.93 -14.63
C LEU A 127 6.31 -9.06 -14.04
N ASN A 128 6.07 -9.20 -12.74
CA ASN A 128 5.34 -8.26 -11.90
C ASN A 128 6.36 -7.44 -11.09
N ALA A 129 6.53 -6.16 -11.44
CA ALA A 129 7.47 -5.28 -10.77
C ALA A 129 6.77 -4.52 -9.62
N ILE A 130 7.12 -4.85 -8.38
CA ILE A 130 6.50 -4.25 -7.20
C ILE A 130 7.26 -2.98 -6.79
N LEU A 131 6.52 -1.87 -6.75
CA LEU A 131 6.93 -0.56 -6.25
C LEU A 131 6.60 -0.48 -4.76
N ASP A 132 7.57 -0.83 -3.92
CA ASP A 132 7.42 -0.86 -2.45
C ASP A 132 7.90 0.45 -1.80
N ASP A 133 7.07 1.09 -0.97
CA ASP A 133 7.33 2.43 -0.41
C ASP A 133 8.60 2.53 0.45
N GLU A 134 8.95 1.47 1.17
CA GLU A 134 10.10 1.48 2.05
C GLU A 134 11.39 1.15 1.29
N VAL A 135 11.36 0.09 0.47
CA VAL A 135 12.51 -0.33 -0.34
C VAL A 135 12.89 0.75 -1.36
N THR A 136 11.91 1.36 -2.03
CA THR A 136 12.11 2.46 -3.00
C THR A 136 12.83 3.64 -2.35
N ARG A 137 12.37 4.09 -1.17
CA ARG A 137 13.00 5.20 -0.43
C ARG A 137 14.39 4.83 0.08
N ARG A 138 14.59 3.61 0.59
CA ARG A 138 15.91 3.13 1.04
C ARG A 138 16.94 3.08 -0.10
N ALA A 139 16.50 2.85 -1.34
CA ALA A 139 17.34 2.90 -2.53
C ALA A 139 17.57 4.32 -3.10
N GLY A 140 16.98 5.36 -2.52
CA GLY A 140 17.13 6.76 -2.98
C GLY A 140 16.18 7.17 -4.11
N TRP A 141 15.12 6.40 -4.38
CA TRP A 141 14.14 6.67 -5.45
C TRP A 141 12.82 7.21 -4.88
N THR A 142 11.97 7.75 -5.76
CA THR A 142 10.53 7.93 -5.50
C THR A 142 9.75 6.85 -6.25
N LEU A 143 8.51 6.58 -5.84
CA LEU A 143 7.66 5.60 -6.53
C LEU A 143 7.45 5.98 -8.00
N SER A 144 7.29 7.28 -8.30
CA SER A 144 7.15 7.83 -9.64
C SER A 144 8.39 7.62 -10.51
N THR A 145 9.58 7.99 -10.01
CA THR A 145 10.83 7.85 -10.79
C THR A 145 11.24 6.39 -10.96
N LEU A 146 10.89 5.53 -10.01
CA LEU A 146 11.11 4.09 -10.14
C LEU A 146 10.10 3.44 -11.10
N ALA A 147 8.85 3.90 -11.12
CA ALA A 147 7.86 3.48 -12.11
C ALA A 147 8.31 3.84 -13.54
N ASP A 148 8.78 5.08 -13.76
CA ASP A 148 9.35 5.50 -15.05
C ASP A 148 10.49 4.56 -15.48
N ALA A 149 11.43 4.25 -14.57
CA ALA A 149 12.54 3.35 -14.85
C ALA A 149 12.09 1.91 -15.16
N TYR A 150 11.11 1.37 -14.43
CA TYR A 150 10.55 0.04 -14.71
C TYR A 150 9.81 0.01 -16.06
N LEU A 151 9.04 1.04 -16.40
CA LEU A 151 8.30 1.14 -17.67
C LEU A 151 9.25 1.24 -18.87
N ALA A 152 10.34 2.00 -18.74
CA ALA A 152 11.43 2.11 -19.73
C ALA A 152 12.27 0.82 -19.84
N GLY A 153 12.38 0.05 -18.75
CA GLY A 153 12.96 -1.29 -18.77
C GLY A 153 12.09 -2.30 -19.55
N GLY A 154 10.80 -2.01 -19.71
CA GLY A 154 9.84 -2.81 -20.45
C GLY A 154 8.75 -3.45 -19.58
N ALA A 155 8.69 -3.18 -18.27
CA ALA A 155 7.66 -3.76 -17.41
C ALA A 155 6.25 -3.36 -17.88
N ARG A 156 5.32 -4.31 -17.91
CA ARG A 156 3.90 -4.08 -18.27
C ARG A 156 2.90 -4.57 -17.22
N PHE A 157 3.39 -5.03 -16.08
CA PHE A 157 2.60 -5.35 -14.91
C PHE A 157 3.33 -4.80 -13.67
N LEU A 158 2.74 -3.77 -13.07
CA LEU A 158 3.26 -3.09 -11.89
C LEU A 158 2.32 -3.33 -10.70
N GLN A 159 2.89 -3.36 -9.50
CA GLN A 159 2.10 -3.38 -8.27
C GLN A 159 2.61 -2.30 -7.30
N VAL A 160 1.73 -1.41 -6.83
CA VAL A 160 2.08 -0.36 -5.87
C VAL A 160 1.78 -0.84 -4.46
N ARG A 161 2.79 -0.86 -3.60
CA ARG A 161 2.69 -1.28 -2.20
C ARG A 161 3.20 -0.19 -1.27
N CYS A 162 2.32 0.35 -0.44
CA CYS A 162 2.68 1.32 0.58
C CYS A 162 2.16 0.89 1.95
N LYS A 163 3.06 0.49 2.87
CA LYS A 163 2.65 0.11 4.24
C LYS A 163 2.88 1.20 5.28
N THR A 164 3.69 2.22 4.99
CA THR A 164 4.02 3.29 5.97
C THR A 164 3.43 4.66 5.63
N ALA A 165 2.91 4.84 4.41
CA ALA A 165 2.28 6.09 3.97
C ALA A 165 0.87 6.28 4.56
N SER A 166 0.44 7.54 4.73
CA SER A 166 -0.96 7.86 5.01
C SER A 166 -1.84 7.57 3.79
N SER A 167 -3.13 7.31 3.98
CA SER A 167 -4.06 7.03 2.86
C SER A 167 -4.04 8.10 1.76
N ALA A 168 -3.91 9.38 2.12
CA ALA A 168 -3.83 10.48 1.16
C ALA A 168 -2.51 10.49 0.36
N ALA A 169 -1.38 10.19 1.01
CA ALA A 169 -0.08 10.08 0.33
C ALA A 169 -0.01 8.82 -0.55
N PHE A 170 -0.63 7.71 -0.12
CA PHE A 170 -0.74 6.49 -0.91
C PHE A 170 -1.62 6.71 -2.14
N LEU A 171 -2.78 7.35 -2.00
CA LEU A 171 -3.65 7.70 -3.12
C LEU A 171 -2.91 8.53 -4.18
N ALA A 172 -2.29 9.64 -3.78
CA ALA A 172 -1.55 10.50 -4.71
C ALA A 172 -0.39 9.77 -5.41
N ALA A 173 0.29 8.86 -4.72
CA ALA A 173 1.33 8.03 -5.33
C ALA A 173 0.76 7.00 -6.31
N CYS A 174 -0.39 6.40 -6.01
CA CYS A 174 -1.08 5.50 -6.92
C CYS A 174 -1.58 6.24 -8.18
N GLU A 175 -2.21 7.41 -8.05
CA GLU A 175 -2.68 8.23 -9.18
C GLU A 175 -1.54 8.57 -10.16
N ASP A 176 -0.38 9.00 -9.65
CA ASP A 176 0.79 9.34 -10.47
C ASP A 176 1.41 8.10 -11.16
N VAL A 177 1.49 6.96 -10.46
CA VAL A 177 1.97 5.70 -11.06
C VAL A 177 0.99 5.15 -12.11
N VAL A 178 -0.32 5.21 -11.84
CA VAL A 178 -1.38 4.77 -12.77
C VAL A 178 -1.32 5.59 -14.07
N ALA A 179 -1.26 6.92 -13.97
CA ALA A 179 -1.18 7.80 -15.13
C ALA A 179 0.03 7.47 -16.04
N ARG A 180 1.20 7.23 -15.44
CA ARG A 180 2.44 6.83 -16.17
C ARG A 180 2.30 5.47 -16.81
N ALA A 181 1.85 4.47 -16.05
CA ALA A 181 1.72 3.10 -16.50
C ALA A 181 0.72 2.95 -17.65
N HIS A 182 -0.46 3.58 -17.55
CA HIS A 182 -1.47 3.57 -18.61
C HIS A 182 -0.97 4.24 -19.90
N SER A 183 -0.14 5.29 -19.80
CA SER A 183 0.51 5.90 -20.98
C SER A 183 1.43 4.92 -21.75
N CYS A 184 1.93 3.90 -21.07
CA CYS A 184 2.80 2.86 -21.62
C CYS A 184 2.07 1.53 -21.89
N GLY A 185 0.75 1.46 -21.69
CA GLY A 185 -0.03 0.22 -21.81
C GLY A 185 0.31 -0.83 -20.74
N ALA A 186 0.72 -0.41 -19.54
CA ALA A 186 1.01 -1.28 -18.41
C ALA A 186 -0.16 -1.35 -17.42
N THR A 187 -0.43 -2.56 -16.91
CA THR A 187 -1.42 -2.82 -15.86
C THR A 187 -0.88 -2.43 -14.49
N VAL A 188 -1.68 -1.73 -13.68
CA VAL A 188 -1.33 -1.37 -12.29
C VAL A 188 -2.28 -2.01 -11.29
N ILE A 189 -1.70 -2.71 -10.31
CA ILE A 189 -2.42 -3.30 -9.17
C ILE A 189 -2.02 -2.60 -7.87
N VAL A 190 -2.99 -2.22 -7.05
CA VAL A 190 -2.71 -1.67 -5.70
C VAL A 190 -2.66 -2.82 -4.68
N ASN A 191 -1.73 -2.78 -3.73
CA ASN A 191 -1.61 -3.80 -2.69
C ASN A 191 -2.50 -3.46 -1.48
N ASP A 192 -3.24 -4.46 -0.97
CA ASP A 192 -4.15 -4.48 0.19
C ASP A 192 -5.38 -3.54 0.08
N ARG A 193 -5.19 -2.29 -0.35
CA ARG A 193 -6.19 -1.20 -0.31
C ARG A 193 -7.06 -1.10 -1.56
N ALA A 194 -8.15 -1.89 -1.58
CA ALA A 194 -9.14 -1.85 -2.67
C ALA A 194 -9.87 -0.50 -2.82
N ASP A 195 -10.02 0.26 -1.74
CA ASP A 195 -10.56 1.62 -1.77
C ASP A 195 -9.63 2.61 -2.49
N ILE A 196 -8.32 2.52 -2.23
CA ILE A 196 -7.30 3.31 -2.93
C ILE A 196 -7.20 2.89 -4.40
N ALA A 197 -7.32 1.59 -4.71
CA ALA A 197 -7.39 1.09 -6.08
C ALA A 197 -8.53 1.73 -6.90
N ALA A 198 -9.72 1.80 -6.30
CA ALA A 198 -10.90 2.42 -6.91
C ALA A 198 -10.69 3.92 -7.18
N LEU A 199 -10.20 4.66 -6.18
CA LEU A 199 -10.02 6.10 -6.25
C LEU A 199 -8.90 6.50 -7.24
N ALA A 200 -7.80 5.74 -7.27
CA ALA A 200 -6.67 6.00 -8.17
C ALA A 200 -6.92 5.59 -9.64
N GLY A 201 -8.05 4.92 -9.94
CA GLY A 201 -8.32 4.38 -11.27
C GLY A 201 -7.39 3.22 -11.68
N ALA A 202 -6.86 2.47 -10.71
CA ALA A 202 -6.00 1.32 -10.97
C ALA A 202 -6.79 0.16 -11.61
N ASP A 203 -6.10 -0.73 -12.32
CA ASP A 203 -6.72 -1.88 -12.99
C ASP A 203 -7.22 -2.95 -12.02
N GLY A 204 -6.77 -2.92 -10.77
CA GLY A 204 -7.16 -3.90 -9.76
C GLY A 204 -6.43 -3.80 -8.42
N VAL A 205 -6.62 -4.84 -7.60
CA VAL A 205 -6.05 -4.96 -6.25
C VAL A 205 -5.45 -6.36 -6.04
N HIS A 206 -4.38 -6.42 -5.24
CA HIS A 206 -3.82 -7.67 -4.70
C HIS A 206 -4.05 -7.69 -3.20
N VAL A 207 -4.69 -8.73 -2.67
CA VAL A 207 -5.01 -8.88 -1.24
C VAL A 207 -4.28 -10.05 -0.59
N GLY A 208 -3.95 -9.92 0.68
CA GLY A 208 -3.52 -10.99 1.56
C GLY A 208 -4.70 -11.77 2.16
N GLN A 209 -4.36 -12.74 3.02
CA GLN A 209 -5.32 -13.60 3.70
C GLN A 209 -6.07 -12.91 4.86
N GLU A 210 -5.55 -11.77 5.34
CA GLU A 210 -6.10 -10.98 6.45
C GLU A 210 -6.76 -9.66 5.99
N ASP A 211 -6.76 -9.40 4.68
CA ASP A 211 -7.37 -8.21 4.07
C ASP A 211 -8.86 -8.44 3.73
N LEU A 212 -9.47 -7.53 2.94
CA LEU A 212 -10.82 -7.73 2.43
C LEU A 212 -10.90 -9.00 1.58
N ASP A 213 -11.89 -9.85 1.89
CA ASP A 213 -12.13 -11.07 1.12
C ASP A 213 -12.43 -10.77 -0.36
N PRO A 214 -12.11 -11.70 -1.30
CA PRO A 214 -12.30 -11.45 -2.72
C PRO A 214 -13.73 -11.11 -3.14
N ALA A 215 -14.76 -11.61 -2.45
CA ALA A 215 -16.15 -11.25 -2.76
C ALA A 215 -16.47 -9.81 -2.32
N SER A 216 -15.93 -9.36 -1.19
CA SER A 216 -16.02 -7.95 -0.76
C SER A 216 -15.26 -7.01 -1.68
N VAL A 217 -14.05 -7.39 -2.11
CA VAL A 217 -13.30 -6.67 -3.15
C VAL A 217 -14.13 -6.53 -4.44
N ARG A 218 -14.79 -7.60 -4.90
CA ARG A 218 -15.66 -7.58 -6.08
C ARG A 218 -16.87 -6.67 -5.94
N ARG A 219 -17.47 -6.57 -4.76
CA ARG A 219 -18.58 -5.63 -4.51
C ARG A 219 -18.12 -4.17 -4.58
N LEU A 220 -16.87 -3.88 -4.21
CA LEU A 220 -16.31 -2.52 -4.24
C LEU A 220 -15.79 -2.11 -5.63
N LEU A 221 -15.04 -2.98 -6.30
CA LEU A 221 -14.35 -2.69 -7.58
C LEU A 221 -15.13 -3.13 -8.83
N GLY A 222 -16.18 -3.93 -8.66
CA GLY A 222 -16.96 -4.49 -9.76
C GLY A 222 -16.33 -5.73 -10.41
N PRO A 223 -17.01 -6.30 -11.42
CA PRO A 223 -16.64 -7.59 -12.02
C PRO A 223 -15.45 -7.54 -12.99
N SER A 224 -15.01 -6.33 -13.38
CA SER A 224 -13.99 -6.07 -14.41
C SER A 224 -12.61 -5.72 -13.89
N ALA A 225 -12.47 -5.37 -12.60
CA ALA A 225 -11.17 -5.14 -11.97
C ALA A 225 -10.39 -6.46 -11.85
N ILE A 226 -9.06 -6.38 -11.85
CA ILE A 226 -8.20 -7.55 -11.61
C ILE A 226 -8.09 -7.77 -10.10
N VAL A 227 -8.32 -9.00 -9.63
CA VAL A 227 -8.20 -9.37 -8.21
C VAL A 227 -7.19 -10.49 -8.02
N GLY A 228 -6.07 -10.17 -7.38
CA GLY A 228 -5.06 -11.14 -6.95
C GLY A 228 -5.18 -11.51 -5.47
N LEU A 229 -4.87 -12.76 -5.12
CA LEU A 229 -4.86 -13.24 -3.73
C LEU A 229 -3.55 -13.94 -3.38
N SER A 230 -2.92 -13.57 -2.26
CA SER A 230 -1.75 -14.29 -1.72
C SER A 230 -2.15 -15.66 -1.15
N THR A 231 -1.32 -16.67 -1.39
CA THR A 231 -1.48 -18.05 -0.94
C THR A 231 -0.12 -18.63 -0.50
N HIS A 232 -0.16 -19.43 0.57
CA HIS A 232 1.02 -19.89 1.32
C HIS A 232 0.99 -21.40 1.62
N SER A 233 -0.10 -22.10 1.29
CA SER A 233 -0.26 -23.54 1.48
C SER A 233 -1.10 -24.19 0.36
N PRO A 234 -1.02 -25.52 0.16
CA PRO A 234 -1.86 -26.23 -0.81
C PRO A 234 -3.37 -26.06 -0.56
N ASP A 235 -3.78 -25.92 0.70
CA ASP A 235 -5.19 -25.74 1.06
C ASP A 235 -5.70 -24.34 0.67
N GLN A 236 -4.90 -23.30 0.89
CA GLN A 236 -5.22 -21.94 0.42
C GLN A 236 -5.25 -21.86 -1.12
N VAL A 237 -4.42 -22.62 -1.82
CA VAL A 237 -4.48 -22.71 -3.29
C VAL A 237 -5.78 -23.39 -3.75
N ARG A 238 -6.19 -24.47 -3.06
CA ARG A 238 -7.46 -25.17 -3.36
C ARG A 238 -8.66 -24.24 -3.15
N GLU A 239 -8.71 -23.56 -2.00
CA GLU A 239 -9.75 -22.57 -1.70
C GLU A 239 -9.76 -21.42 -2.73
N ALA A 240 -8.59 -20.85 -3.04
CA ALA A 240 -8.46 -19.79 -4.03
C ALA A 240 -8.84 -20.22 -5.47
N SER A 241 -8.91 -21.53 -5.75
CA SER A 241 -9.45 -22.04 -7.03
C SER A 241 -10.96 -21.79 -7.18
N GLU A 242 -11.71 -21.71 -6.08
CA GLU A 242 -13.15 -21.48 -6.03
C GLU A 242 -13.51 -19.99 -5.86
N LEU A 243 -12.62 -19.19 -5.25
CA LEU A 243 -12.83 -17.76 -5.01
C LEU A 243 -12.87 -16.90 -6.29
N PRO A 244 -13.55 -15.74 -6.31
CA PRO A 244 -13.71 -14.86 -7.48
C PRO A 244 -12.47 -14.00 -7.80
N VAL A 245 -11.27 -14.59 -7.70
CA VAL A 245 -9.96 -14.01 -8.01
C VAL A 245 -9.57 -14.30 -9.46
N ASP A 246 -8.77 -13.45 -10.09
CA ASP A 246 -8.29 -13.66 -11.46
C ASP A 246 -6.89 -14.30 -11.51
N TYR A 247 -6.07 -14.10 -10.46
CA TYR A 247 -4.79 -14.79 -10.30
C TYR A 247 -4.52 -15.11 -8.82
N ILE A 248 -3.64 -16.08 -8.57
CA ILE A 248 -3.13 -16.37 -7.22
C ILE A 248 -1.64 -16.06 -7.13
N ALA A 249 -1.18 -15.53 -6.01
CA ALA A 249 0.25 -15.36 -5.74
C ALA A 249 0.74 -16.44 -4.77
N VAL A 250 1.78 -17.18 -5.15
CA VAL A 250 2.33 -18.29 -4.37
C VAL A 250 3.69 -17.91 -3.79
N GLY A 251 3.86 -17.99 -2.48
CA GLY A 251 5.15 -17.72 -1.84
C GLY A 251 5.12 -17.77 -0.31
N PRO A 252 6.22 -17.42 0.37
CA PRO A 252 7.51 -17.05 -0.20
C PRO A 252 8.23 -18.27 -0.80
N VAL A 253 8.57 -18.24 -2.10
CA VAL A 253 9.26 -19.36 -2.78
C VAL A 253 10.64 -19.60 -2.19
N PHE A 254 11.43 -18.53 -2.02
CA PHE A 254 12.73 -18.56 -1.37
C PHE A 254 12.75 -17.65 -0.13
N GLY A 255 13.75 -17.82 0.73
CA GLY A 255 13.98 -16.92 1.87
C GLY A 255 14.13 -15.47 1.39
N THR A 256 13.49 -14.54 2.10
CA THR A 256 13.48 -13.11 1.78
C THR A 256 13.72 -12.28 3.03
N SER A 257 14.48 -11.19 2.88
CA SER A 257 14.68 -10.14 3.90
C SER A 257 13.82 -8.91 3.65
N THR A 258 13.01 -8.89 2.59
CA THR A 258 12.20 -7.73 2.18
C THR A 258 10.97 -7.54 3.09
N LYS A 259 10.47 -8.63 3.67
CA LYS A 259 9.31 -8.70 4.55
C LYS A 259 9.56 -9.81 5.56
N ASP A 260 9.26 -9.61 6.85
CA ASP A 260 8.90 -10.77 7.65
C ASP A 260 7.53 -11.25 7.13
N THR A 261 7.47 -12.52 6.75
CA THR A 261 6.26 -13.12 6.16
C THR A 261 5.56 -14.04 7.14
N GLY A 262 6.16 -14.38 8.29
CA GLY A 262 5.69 -15.45 9.18
C GLY A 262 5.78 -16.88 8.59
N TYR A 263 5.77 -17.01 7.26
CA TYR A 263 5.86 -18.27 6.53
C TYR A 263 7.31 -18.67 6.21
N ARG A 264 7.57 -19.98 6.26
CA ARG A 264 8.84 -20.56 5.78
C ARG A 264 8.89 -20.54 4.25
N ALA A 265 10.11 -20.51 3.69
CA ALA A 265 10.32 -20.67 2.26
C ALA A 265 9.78 -22.03 1.79
N VAL A 266 8.84 -22.02 0.83
CA VAL A 266 8.12 -23.21 0.36
C VAL A 266 8.79 -23.93 -0.81
N GLY A 267 9.82 -23.30 -1.41
CA GLY A 267 10.48 -23.78 -2.61
C GLY A 267 9.62 -23.69 -3.88
N THR A 268 10.16 -24.14 -5.00
CA THR A 268 9.41 -24.25 -6.26
C THR A 268 8.37 -25.37 -6.25
N ALA A 269 8.44 -26.31 -5.30
CA ALA A 269 7.48 -27.41 -5.14
C ALA A 269 6.03 -26.89 -5.02
N LEU A 270 5.75 -25.93 -4.13
CA LEU A 270 4.39 -25.40 -3.99
C LEU A 270 3.87 -24.70 -5.26
N VAL A 271 4.76 -24.14 -6.09
CA VAL A 271 4.38 -23.56 -7.39
C VAL A 271 3.95 -24.66 -8.36
N SER A 272 4.71 -25.76 -8.43
CA SER A 272 4.37 -26.96 -9.22
C SER A 272 3.07 -27.62 -8.73
N ASP A 273 2.91 -27.78 -7.43
CA ASP A 273 1.73 -28.38 -6.81
C ASP A 273 0.49 -27.51 -7.05
N ALA A 274 0.63 -26.18 -6.95
CA ALA A 274 -0.44 -25.25 -7.27
C ALA A 274 -0.83 -25.31 -8.76
N ALA A 275 0.14 -25.36 -9.66
CA ALA A 275 -0.11 -25.50 -11.10
C ALA A 275 -0.79 -26.83 -11.43
N ALA A 276 -0.40 -27.92 -10.75
CA ALA A 276 -1.04 -29.23 -10.90
C ALA A 276 -2.48 -29.22 -10.36
N ALA A 277 -2.71 -28.64 -9.18
CA ALA A 277 -4.04 -28.55 -8.55
C ALA A 277 -5.02 -27.74 -9.40
N LEU A 278 -4.63 -26.57 -9.90
CA LEU A 278 -5.48 -25.75 -10.77
C LEU A 278 -5.81 -26.47 -12.09
N ARG A 279 -4.85 -27.14 -12.72
CA ARG A 279 -5.10 -27.97 -13.92
C ARG A 279 -6.06 -29.13 -13.63
N ALA A 280 -5.87 -29.84 -12.52
CA ALA A 280 -6.73 -30.95 -12.12
C ALA A 280 -8.18 -30.50 -11.83
N ALA A 281 -8.37 -29.29 -11.30
CA ALA A 281 -9.67 -28.67 -11.09
C ALA A 281 -10.30 -28.07 -12.37
N GLY A 282 -9.58 -28.06 -13.51
CA GLY A 282 -10.01 -27.39 -14.74
C GLY A 282 -10.03 -25.85 -14.63
N VAL A 283 -9.36 -25.27 -13.63
CA VAL A 283 -9.39 -23.84 -13.32
C VAL A 283 -8.22 -23.12 -14.00
N VAL A 284 -8.54 -22.17 -14.88
CA VAL A 284 -7.54 -21.33 -15.56
C VAL A 284 -7.31 -20.05 -14.77
N LYS A 285 -6.40 -20.10 -13.79
CA LYS A 285 -5.92 -18.93 -13.03
C LYS A 285 -4.39 -18.85 -13.12
N PRO A 286 -3.79 -17.75 -13.61
CA PRO A 286 -2.35 -17.55 -13.59
C PRO A 286 -1.78 -17.61 -12.16
N ILE A 287 -0.59 -18.19 -12.03
CA ILE A 287 0.18 -18.19 -10.79
C ILE A 287 1.26 -17.10 -10.88
N VAL A 288 1.28 -16.22 -9.87
CA VAL A 288 2.31 -15.20 -9.68
C VAL A 288 3.21 -15.63 -8.52
N ALA A 289 4.40 -16.14 -8.81
CA ALA A 289 5.30 -16.59 -7.76
C ALA A 289 6.02 -15.41 -7.10
N ILE A 290 6.17 -15.41 -5.77
CA ILE A 290 6.76 -14.31 -5.00
C ILE A 290 7.68 -14.79 -3.89
N GLY A 291 8.66 -13.96 -3.51
CA GLY A 291 9.48 -14.14 -2.31
C GLY A 291 10.87 -14.70 -2.61
N GLY A 292 11.89 -13.85 -2.41
CA GLY A 292 13.30 -14.23 -2.54
C GLY A 292 13.77 -14.60 -3.96
N ILE A 293 12.94 -14.42 -4.98
CA ILE A 293 13.27 -14.70 -6.37
C ILE A 293 14.32 -13.67 -6.85
N THR A 294 15.42 -14.16 -7.41
CA THR A 294 16.49 -13.37 -8.04
C THR A 294 16.52 -13.67 -9.54
N LEU A 295 17.19 -12.85 -10.34
CA LEU A 295 17.28 -13.01 -11.79
C LEU A 295 17.71 -14.43 -12.22
N GLU A 296 18.66 -15.02 -11.50
CA GLU A 296 19.25 -16.32 -11.80
C GLU A 296 18.30 -17.49 -11.50
N ARG A 297 17.34 -17.29 -10.57
CA ARG A 297 16.37 -18.30 -10.15
C ARG A 297 14.99 -18.12 -10.80
N ALA A 298 14.71 -16.96 -11.37
CA ALA A 298 13.42 -16.64 -11.96
C ALA A 298 12.98 -17.62 -13.08
N PRO A 299 13.87 -18.09 -13.99
CA PRO A 299 13.49 -19.07 -15.01
C PRO A 299 13.01 -20.40 -14.43
N ASP A 300 13.59 -20.83 -13.31
CA ASP A 300 13.24 -22.10 -12.64
C ASP A 300 11.83 -22.04 -12.04
N VAL A 301 11.42 -20.86 -11.60
CA VAL A 301 10.08 -20.60 -11.05
C VAL A 301 9.02 -20.57 -12.16
N ILE A 302 9.34 -20.03 -13.35
CA ILE A 302 8.48 -20.16 -14.53
C ILE A 302 8.36 -21.62 -14.97
N ARG A 303 9.47 -22.38 -15.00
CA ARG A 303 9.44 -23.83 -15.33
C ARG A 303 8.64 -24.66 -14.31
N ALA A 304 8.53 -24.21 -13.06
CA ALA A 304 7.63 -24.79 -12.05
C ALA A 304 6.14 -24.50 -12.31
N GLY A 305 5.79 -23.67 -13.31
CA GLY A 305 4.41 -23.38 -13.70
C GLY A 305 3.88 -22.01 -13.26
N ALA A 306 4.74 -21.12 -12.75
CA ALA A 306 4.36 -19.72 -12.59
C ALA A 306 4.19 -19.06 -13.97
N ALA A 307 3.13 -18.27 -14.13
CA ALA A 307 2.91 -17.43 -15.31
C ALA A 307 3.62 -16.07 -15.17
N SER A 308 3.97 -15.67 -13.95
CA SER A 308 4.70 -14.43 -13.66
C SER A 308 5.52 -14.57 -12.37
N VAL A 309 6.63 -13.83 -12.26
CA VAL A 309 7.39 -13.67 -11.02
C VAL A 309 7.24 -12.24 -10.49
N ALA A 310 6.97 -12.12 -9.19
CA ALA A 310 6.82 -10.85 -8.50
C ALA A 310 8.07 -10.47 -7.73
N ILE A 311 8.70 -9.36 -8.12
CA ILE A 311 10.02 -8.93 -7.65
C ILE A 311 9.92 -7.54 -6.99
N ILE A 312 10.60 -7.37 -5.86
CA ILE A 312 10.73 -6.09 -5.14
C ILE A 312 12.21 -5.65 -5.17
N SER A 313 13.01 -6.14 -4.20
CA SER A 313 14.35 -5.60 -3.95
C SER A 313 15.38 -5.98 -5.01
N ASP A 314 15.24 -7.13 -5.67
CA ASP A 314 16.20 -7.58 -6.70
C ASP A 314 16.19 -6.70 -7.96
N LEU A 315 15.11 -5.94 -8.21
CA LEU A 315 15.09 -4.94 -9.28
C LEU A 315 15.99 -3.72 -8.99
N LEU A 316 16.42 -3.53 -7.74
CA LEU A 316 17.19 -2.36 -7.29
C LEU A 316 18.67 -2.66 -6.99
N VAL A 317 19.07 -3.93 -6.87
CA VAL A 317 20.41 -4.32 -6.38
C VAL A 317 21.58 -3.85 -7.25
N THR A 318 21.33 -3.55 -8.52
CA THR A 318 22.36 -3.07 -9.47
C THR A 318 22.52 -1.55 -9.47
N GLY A 319 21.64 -0.80 -8.79
CA GLY A 319 21.53 0.66 -8.94
C GLY A 319 21.00 1.13 -10.30
N ASN A 320 20.69 0.21 -11.23
CA ASN A 320 20.10 0.50 -12.54
C ASN A 320 18.78 -0.30 -12.69
N PRO A 321 17.63 0.27 -12.26
CA PRO A 321 16.37 -0.46 -12.22
C PRO A 321 15.81 -0.74 -13.62
N GLU A 322 16.01 0.18 -14.58
CA GLU A 322 15.63 0.01 -15.99
C GLU A 322 16.36 -1.19 -16.61
N GLY A 323 17.68 -1.25 -16.45
CA GLY A 323 18.50 -2.36 -16.92
C GLY A 323 18.10 -3.68 -16.28
N ARG A 324 17.89 -3.70 -14.95
CA ARG A 324 17.53 -4.92 -14.22
C ARG A 324 16.17 -5.47 -14.64
N VAL A 325 15.16 -4.61 -14.87
CA VAL A 325 13.88 -5.03 -15.45
C VAL A 325 14.06 -5.65 -16.84
N ARG A 326 14.88 -5.04 -17.70
CA ARG A 326 15.17 -5.55 -19.04
C ARG A 326 15.85 -6.93 -19.00
N ASP A 327 16.76 -7.14 -18.05
CA ASP A 327 17.42 -8.44 -17.85
C ASP A 327 16.43 -9.52 -17.39
N TYR A 328 15.53 -9.18 -16.45
CA TYR A 328 14.44 -10.09 -16.04
C TYR A 328 13.55 -10.47 -17.23
N LEU A 329 13.10 -9.50 -18.03
CA LEU A 329 12.24 -9.77 -19.18
C LEU A 329 12.93 -10.63 -20.25
N ARG A 330 14.26 -10.54 -20.39
CA ARG A 330 15.05 -11.44 -21.26
C ARG A 330 15.19 -12.85 -20.69
N ALA A 331 15.36 -12.98 -19.38
CA ALA A 331 15.50 -14.28 -18.72
C ALA A 331 14.17 -15.06 -18.62
N LEU A 332 13.04 -14.37 -18.78
CA LEU A 332 11.68 -14.90 -18.68
C LEU A 332 10.97 -15.07 -20.05
N ALA A 333 11.68 -14.84 -21.15
CA ALA A 333 11.19 -14.93 -22.52
C ALA A 333 11.32 -16.35 -23.12
#